data_AF-A0AB40C2C8-F1
#
_entry.id   AF-A0AB40C2C8-F1
#
_cell.length_a   1.000
_cell.length_b   1.000
_cell.length_c   1.000
_cell.angle_alpha   90.00
_cell.angle_beta   90.00
_cell.angle_gamma   90.00
#
_symmetry.space_group_name_H-M   'P 1'
#
loop_
_entity.id
_entity.type
_entity.pdbx_description
1 polymer ?
#
loop_
_entity_poly.entity_id
_entity_poly.type
_entity_poly.pdbx_seq_one_letter_code
_entity_poly.pdbx_strand_id
1 'polypeptide(L)'
;MVIQPFSQLMLKVMECMWLALRQETLWILWKVLGQALGRAAGMAPKAFISVYKVCWKDKGCVSSNIIAGIDKAIQDGVHILQMSFGGNWLESFEADQIIVATYSAMQKGIISHTTVGNEGPNQGTLGHAAPWDIVVGVTITDRRIRATVTLSNGKQFQGGKWQSTQQHSY
;
A
#
# COMPACT_ATOMS: atom_id res chain seq x y z
N MET A 1 10.60 19.38 -9.24
CA MET A 1 9.96 18.05 -9.15
C MET A 1 9.65 17.81 -7.68
N VAL A 2 8.46 18.21 -7.23
CA VAL A 2 8.09 18.12 -5.81
C VAL A 2 7.40 16.79 -5.60
N ILE A 3 8.14 15.82 -5.07
CA ILE A 3 7.62 14.53 -4.61
C ILE A 3 7.05 14.79 -3.22
N GLN A 4 5.71 14.87 -3.12
CA GLN A 4 4.98 14.85 -1.85
C GLN A 4 4.14 13.56 -1.80
N PRO A 5 3.85 13.05 -0.58
CA PRO A 5 4.15 11.67 -0.23
C PRO A 5 3.10 10.70 -0.76
N PHE A 6 3.59 9.73 -1.54
CA PHE A 6 2.82 8.59 -2.07
C PHE A 6 2.38 7.60 -0.98
N SER A 7 2.77 7.81 0.28
CA SER A 7 2.31 7.01 1.42
C SER A 7 0.78 7.00 1.55
N GLN A 8 0.09 8.02 1.04
CA GLN A 8 -1.37 8.07 1.07
C GLN A 8 -2.05 7.14 0.06
N LEU A 9 -1.41 6.73 -1.04
CA LEU A 9 -2.09 5.93 -2.07
C LEU A 9 -2.12 4.44 -1.72
N MET A 10 -1.01 3.89 -1.21
CA MET A 10 -0.95 2.50 -0.75
C MET A 10 -1.71 2.28 0.56
N LEU A 11 -1.64 3.23 1.52
CA LEU A 11 -2.53 3.23 2.68
C LEU A 11 -4.00 3.36 2.27
N LYS A 12 -4.33 4.13 1.22
CA LYS A 12 -5.71 4.19 0.71
C LYS A 12 -6.13 2.91 0.03
N VAL A 13 -5.26 2.19 -0.70
CA VAL A 13 -5.61 0.86 -1.25
C VAL A 13 -5.88 -0.14 -0.13
N MET A 14 -5.15 -0.07 1.00
CA MET A 14 -5.42 -0.86 2.20
C MET A 14 -6.69 -0.39 2.96
N GLU A 15 -6.96 0.91 3.09
CA GLU A 15 -8.24 1.43 3.62
C GLU A 15 -9.42 1.04 2.73
N CYS A 16 -9.19 0.90 1.42
CA CYS A 16 -10.17 0.44 0.44
C CYS A 16 -10.44 -1.07 0.57
N MET A 17 -9.41 -1.87 0.91
CA MET A 17 -9.60 -3.27 1.36
C MET A 17 -10.36 -3.33 2.69
N TRP A 18 -10.12 -2.39 3.60
CA TRP A 18 -10.83 -2.31 4.89
C TRP A 18 -12.31 -1.92 4.72
N LEU A 19 -12.62 -0.98 3.82
CA LEU A 19 -14.00 -0.58 3.48
C LEU A 19 -14.75 -1.66 2.69
N ALA A 20 -14.05 -2.49 1.89
CA ALA A 20 -14.64 -3.62 1.19
C ALA A 20 -15.11 -4.77 2.13
N LEU A 21 -14.69 -4.76 3.39
CA LEU A 21 -15.10 -5.74 4.41
C LEU A 21 -16.43 -5.38 5.11
N ARG A 22 -16.98 -4.17 4.93
CA ARG A 22 -18.37 -3.88 5.30
C ARG A 22 -19.28 -4.25 4.13
N GLN A 23 -19.79 -5.48 4.14
CA GLN A 23 -20.83 -5.95 3.22
C GLN A 23 -22.16 -5.22 3.44
N GLU A 24 -22.29 -4.00 2.94
CA GLU A 24 -23.60 -3.45 2.61
C GLU A 24 -23.64 -3.09 1.13
N THR A 25 -24.09 -4.07 0.35
CA THR A 25 -24.45 -3.97 -1.06
C THR A 25 -25.63 -3.04 -1.26
N LEU A 26 -25.37 -1.78 -1.62
CA LEU A 26 -26.28 -0.94 -2.41
C LEU A 26 -25.46 0.18 -3.08
N TRP A 27 -25.29 0.09 -4.41
CA TRP A 27 -24.87 1.17 -5.32
C TRP A 27 -23.82 2.18 -4.81
N ILE A 28 -22.67 1.71 -4.34
CA ILE A 28 -21.58 2.62 -3.94
C ILE A 28 -20.82 3.06 -5.20
N LEU A 29 -21.24 4.20 -5.76
CA LEU A 29 -20.36 5.07 -6.53
C LEU A 29 -19.10 5.30 -5.71
N TRP A 30 -17.96 4.77 -6.15
CA TRP A 30 -16.70 5.00 -5.45
C TRP A 30 -16.39 6.50 -5.44
N LYS A 31 -16.47 7.10 -4.26
CA LYS A 31 -16.03 8.47 -3.99
C LYS A 31 -14.65 8.40 -3.33
N VAL A 32 -13.60 8.16 -4.12
CA VAL A 32 -12.26 8.63 -3.72
C VAL A 32 -12.29 10.16 -3.84
N LEU A 33 -12.85 10.81 -2.81
CA LEU A 33 -13.08 12.25 -2.70
C LEU A 33 -13.72 12.91 -3.95
N GLY A 34 -14.52 12.17 -4.70
CA GLY A 34 -15.27 12.66 -5.87
C GLY A 34 -14.49 12.71 -7.19
N GLN A 35 -13.25 12.21 -7.24
CA GLN A 35 -12.33 12.43 -8.36
C GLN A 35 -12.10 11.18 -9.24
N ALA A 36 -12.68 10.04 -8.87
CA ALA A 36 -12.57 8.78 -9.61
C ALA A 36 -13.88 7.99 -9.53
N LEU A 37 -14.87 8.39 -10.33
CA LEU A 37 -16.15 7.69 -10.42
C LEU A 37 -15.94 6.32 -11.06
N GLY A 38 -16.46 5.27 -10.43
CA GLY A 38 -16.37 3.91 -10.93
C GLY A 38 -16.69 2.87 -9.86
N ARG A 39 -16.45 1.60 -10.19
CA ARG A 39 -16.48 0.49 -9.23
C ARG A 39 -15.05 0.07 -8.95
N ALA A 40 -14.60 0.15 -7.70
CA ALA A 40 -13.34 -0.48 -7.33
C ALA A 40 -13.58 -1.92 -6.87
N ALA A 41 -12.59 -2.75 -7.17
CA ALA A 41 -12.49 -4.12 -6.72
C ALA A 41 -10.99 -4.44 -6.55
N GLY A 42 -10.66 -5.32 -5.61
CA GLY A 42 -9.31 -5.87 -5.52
C GLY A 42 -9.00 -6.79 -6.70
N MET A 43 -7.73 -7.15 -6.89
CA MET A 43 -7.31 -8.10 -7.94
C MET A 43 -7.97 -9.48 -7.77
N ALA A 44 -8.30 -9.87 -6.53
CA ALA A 44 -9.00 -11.11 -6.20
C ALA A 44 -10.26 -10.82 -5.34
N PRO A 45 -11.39 -10.42 -5.94
CA PRO A 45 -12.58 -9.97 -5.20
C PRO A 45 -13.26 -11.02 -4.32
N LYS A 46 -12.96 -12.31 -4.55
CA LYS A 46 -13.54 -13.45 -3.80
C LYS A 46 -12.56 -14.08 -2.82
N ALA A 47 -11.37 -13.50 -2.65
CA ALA A 47 -10.39 -14.02 -1.70
C ALA A 47 -10.85 -13.77 -0.25
N PHE A 48 -10.56 -14.72 0.63
CA PHE A 48 -10.70 -14.53 2.08
C PHE A 48 -9.55 -13.66 2.59
N ILE A 49 -9.85 -12.72 3.47
CA ILE A 49 -8.89 -11.75 4.01
C ILE A 49 -8.79 -11.96 5.52
N SER A 50 -7.57 -12.25 5.99
CA SER A 50 -7.19 -12.22 7.40
C SER A 50 -6.35 -10.97 7.67
N VAL A 51 -6.64 -10.25 8.75
CA VAL A 51 -6.00 -8.97 9.06
C VAL A 51 -5.17 -9.09 10.34
N TYR A 52 -3.87 -8.83 10.23
CA TYR A 52 -2.92 -8.83 11.34
C TYR A 52 -2.38 -7.41 11.53
N LYS A 53 -2.81 -6.71 12.58
CA LYS A 53 -2.36 -5.35 12.86
C LYS A 53 -1.00 -5.38 13.54
N VAL A 54 0.03 -4.92 12.82
CA VAL A 54 1.44 -4.92 13.28
C VAL A 54 2.06 -3.51 13.38
N CYS A 55 1.32 -2.48 12.98
CA CYS A 55 1.75 -1.08 13.00
C CYS A 55 0.80 -0.20 13.83
N TRP A 56 1.37 0.75 14.56
CA TRP A 56 0.64 1.74 15.36
C TRP A 56 1.13 3.15 15.05
N LYS A 57 0.22 4.13 15.20
CA LYS A 57 0.49 5.55 14.89
C LYS A 57 1.71 6.08 15.65
N ASP A 58 1.86 5.72 16.92
CA ASP A 58 2.86 6.33 17.80
C ASP A 58 4.20 5.57 17.81
N LYS A 59 4.22 4.32 17.33
CA LYS A 59 5.37 3.41 17.42
C LYS A 59 5.87 2.88 16.08
N GLY A 60 5.15 3.17 14.99
CA GLY A 60 5.42 2.56 13.69
C GLY A 60 5.19 1.05 13.70
N CYS A 61 5.90 0.34 12.83
CA CYS A 61 5.87 -1.11 12.69
C CYS A 61 7.13 -1.68 13.33
N VAL A 62 7.02 -2.20 14.55
CA VAL A 62 8.16 -2.80 15.26
C VAL A 62 8.33 -4.25 14.80
N SER A 63 9.57 -4.69 14.56
CA SER A 63 9.87 -6.04 14.04
C SER A 63 9.23 -7.16 14.87
N SER A 64 9.19 -7.03 16.19
CA SER A 64 8.54 -8.02 17.07
C SER A 64 7.05 -8.19 16.79
N ASN A 65 6.33 -7.11 16.50
CA ASN A 65 4.90 -7.17 16.15
C ASN A 65 4.70 -7.78 14.76
N ILE A 66 5.60 -7.50 13.82
CA ILE A 66 5.58 -8.06 12.47
C ILE A 66 5.77 -9.58 12.53
N ILE A 67 6.78 -10.05 13.26
CA ILE A 67 7.06 -11.48 13.44
C ILE A 67 5.87 -12.18 14.10
N ALA A 68 5.31 -11.61 15.17
CA ALA A 68 4.12 -12.17 15.81
C ALA A 68 2.91 -12.24 14.86
N GLY A 69 2.75 -11.25 13.97
CA GLY A 69 1.74 -11.25 12.92
C GLY A 69 1.96 -12.37 11.89
N ILE A 70 3.20 -12.56 11.43
CA ILE A 70 3.57 -13.63 10.50
C ILE A 70 3.35 -15.00 11.14
N ASP A 71 3.79 -15.20 12.38
CA ASP A 71 3.58 -16.45 13.13
C ASP A 71 2.09 -16.77 13.27
N LYS A 72 1.28 -15.77 13.58
CA LYS A 72 -0.16 -15.96 13.69
C LYS A 72 -0.79 -16.29 12.34
N ALA A 73 -0.36 -15.63 11.26
CA ALA A 73 -0.83 -15.92 9.91
C ALA A 73 -0.45 -17.33 9.43
N ILE A 74 0.75 -17.77 9.77
CA ILE A 74 1.21 -19.15 9.56
C ILE A 74 0.31 -20.14 10.30
N GLN A 75 -0.01 -19.87 11.57
CA GLN A 75 -0.88 -20.73 12.37
C GLN A 75 -2.31 -20.80 11.82
N ASP A 76 -2.81 -19.67 11.31
CA ASP A 76 -4.15 -19.58 10.70
C ASP A 76 -4.20 -20.21 9.30
N GLY A 77 -3.07 -20.65 8.74
CA GLY A 77 -3.01 -21.37 7.46
C GLY A 77 -3.28 -20.49 6.25
N VAL A 78 -2.86 -19.22 6.27
CA VAL A 78 -3.02 -18.33 5.11
C VAL A 78 -2.20 -18.83 3.91
N HIS A 79 -2.68 -18.57 2.70
CA HIS A 79 -1.96 -18.95 1.47
C HIS A 79 -0.98 -17.88 0.99
N ILE A 80 -1.29 -16.61 1.25
CA ILE A 80 -0.54 -15.45 0.78
C ILE A 80 -0.34 -14.46 1.92
N LEU A 81 0.89 -14.01 2.13
CA LEU A 81 1.26 -12.91 3.02
C LEU A 81 1.52 -11.66 2.20
N GLN A 82 0.76 -10.61 2.49
CA GLN A 82 0.92 -9.30 1.86
C GLN A 82 1.42 -8.31 2.90
N MET A 83 2.59 -7.73 2.64
CA MET A 83 3.22 -6.75 3.54
C MET A 83 3.58 -5.50 2.75
N SER A 84 3.03 -4.35 3.14
CA SER A 84 3.35 -3.05 2.53
C SER A 84 4.10 -2.16 3.50
N PHE A 85 5.17 -2.70 4.04
CA PHE A 85 6.14 -2.00 4.87
C PHE A 85 7.53 -2.54 4.53
N GLY A 86 8.54 -1.67 4.62
CA GLY A 86 9.94 -2.03 4.43
C GLY A 86 10.74 -1.50 5.61
N GLY A 87 11.74 -2.25 6.05
CA GLY A 87 12.69 -1.81 7.05
C GLY A 87 13.64 -0.74 6.51
N ASN A 88 14.33 -0.05 7.43
CA ASN A 88 15.49 0.77 7.06
C ASN A 88 16.57 -0.14 6.45
N TRP A 89 17.47 0.44 5.65
CA TRP A 89 18.66 -0.21 5.09
C TRP A 89 19.29 -1.19 6.08
N LEU A 90 19.25 -2.49 5.77
CA LEU A 90 20.00 -3.50 6.51
C LEU A 90 21.15 -4.00 5.64
N GLU A 91 22.34 -4.05 6.23
CA GLU A 91 23.57 -4.48 5.58
C GLU A 91 23.63 -6.01 5.34
N SER A 92 22.77 -6.81 5.99
CA SER A 92 22.74 -8.27 5.81
C SER A 92 21.36 -8.91 5.98
N PHE A 93 21.11 -9.99 5.23
CA PHE A 93 19.85 -10.76 5.25
C PHE A 93 19.54 -11.41 6.60
N GLU A 94 20.58 -11.84 7.32
CA GLU A 94 20.45 -12.56 8.59
C GLU A 94 20.12 -11.63 9.76
N ALA A 95 20.42 -10.33 9.62
CA ALA A 95 20.06 -9.32 10.61
C ALA A 95 18.58 -8.91 10.54
N ASP A 96 17.91 -9.17 9.40
CA ASP A 96 16.49 -8.91 9.25
C ASP A 96 15.66 -10.08 9.78
N GLN A 97 15.15 -9.93 10.99
CA GLN A 97 14.29 -10.94 11.60
C GLN A 97 12.97 -11.15 10.83
N ILE A 98 12.55 -10.18 9.99
CA ILE A 98 11.37 -10.33 9.12
C ILE A 98 11.69 -11.31 8.00
N ILE A 99 12.92 -11.29 7.45
CA ILE A 99 13.37 -12.24 6.41
C ILE A 99 13.36 -13.67 6.95
N VAL A 100 13.83 -13.88 8.19
CA VAL A 100 13.75 -15.20 8.84
C VAL A 100 12.30 -15.67 9.05
N ALA A 101 11.40 -14.74 9.41
CA ALA A 101 9.98 -15.06 9.56
C ALA A 101 9.32 -15.41 8.21
N THR A 102 9.63 -14.68 7.13
CA THR A 102 9.10 -15.01 5.78
C THR A 102 9.69 -16.29 5.23
N TYR A 103 10.95 -16.63 5.57
CA TYR A 103 11.53 -17.93 5.25
C TYR A 103 10.73 -19.08 5.89
N SER A 104 10.35 -18.92 7.15
CA SER A 104 9.53 -19.90 7.88
C SER A 104 8.13 -20.06 7.26
N ALA A 105 7.56 -18.97 6.73
CA ALA A 105 6.31 -19.00 5.98
C ALA A 105 6.49 -19.76 4.64
N MET A 106 7.56 -19.48 3.90
CA MET A 106 7.91 -20.16 2.65
C MET A 106 8.08 -21.66 2.84
N GLN A 107 8.75 -22.10 3.91
CA GLN A 107 8.90 -23.52 4.24
C GLN A 107 7.56 -24.24 4.45
N LYS A 108 6.51 -23.50 4.79
CA LYS A 108 5.14 -24.01 4.95
C LYS A 108 4.28 -23.84 3.70
N GLY A 109 4.87 -23.45 2.57
CA GLY A 109 4.19 -23.25 1.29
C GLY A 109 3.39 -21.94 1.20
N ILE A 110 3.65 -20.98 2.09
CA ILE A 110 2.99 -19.68 2.08
C ILE A 110 3.83 -18.70 1.27
N ILE A 111 3.21 -18.06 0.28
CA ILE A 111 3.90 -17.08 -0.57
C ILE A 111 3.83 -15.70 0.08
N SER A 112 4.98 -15.06 0.28
CA SER A 112 5.08 -13.68 0.77
C SER A 112 5.40 -12.70 -0.36
N HIS A 113 4.79 -11.52 -0.27
CA HIS A 113 5.03 -10.39 -1.18
C HIS A 113 5.23 -9.10 -0.37
N THR A 114 6.26 -8.35 -0.75
CA THR A 114 6.59 -7.04 -0.18
C THR A 114 6.81 -5.95 -1.24
N THR A 115 6.85 -4.69 -0.80
CA THR A 115 7.14 -3.53 -1.65
C THR A 115 8.63 -3.17 -1.63
N VAL A 116 9.17 -2.67 -2.75
CA VAL A 116 10.57 -2.23 -2.87
C VAL A 116 10.99 -1.08 -1.93
N GLY A 117 10.04 -0.30 -1.43
CA GLY A 117 10.31 0.95 -0.71
C GLY A 117 10.07 2.19 -1.57
N ASN A 118 10.22 3.39 -0.98
CA ASN A 118 10.03 4.68 -1.66
C ASN A 118 11.31 5.54 -1.69
N GLU A 119 12.47 4.93 -1.39
CA GLU A 119 13.73 5.63 -1.18
C GLU A 119 14.58 5.77 -2.45
N GLY A 120 14.07 5.32 -3.60
CA GLY A 120 14.69 5.54 -4.90
C GLY A 120 14.87 7.03 -5.27
N PRO A 121 15.50 7.35 -6.41
CA PRO A 121 15.82 6.47 -7.54
C PRO A 121 17.26 5.92 -7.55
N ASN A 122 18.07 6.21 -6.54
CA ASN A 122 19.47 5.80 -6.51
C ASN A 122 19.60 4.27 -6.44
N GLN A 123 20.74 3.73 -6.90
CA GLN A 123 21.02 2.31 -6.77
C GLN A 123 21.17 1.89 -5.30
N GLY A 124 20.92 0.61 -5.02
CA GLY A 124 21.01 0.07 -3.67
C GLY A 124 19.88 0.54 -2.76
N THR A 125 18.76 1.02 -3.33
CA THR A 125 17.64 1.56 -2.56
C THR A 125 16.53 0.54 -2.22
N LEU A 126 16.86 -0.74 -2.12
CA LEU A 126 15.93 -1.78 -1.64
C LEU A 126 16.08 -2.03 -0.12
N GLY A 127 14.99 -1.84 0.64
CA GLY A 127 15.00 -2.04 2.10
C GLY A 127 14.77 -3.49 2.56
N HIS A 128 14.05 -4.29 1.78
CA HIS A 128 13.73 -5.69 2.10
C HIS A 128 13.55 -6.49 0.80
N ALA A 129 14.44 -7.46 0.55
CA ALA A 129 14.45 -8.20 -0.70
C ALA A 129 14.92 -9.66 -0.49
N ALA A 130 14.12 -10.46 0.20
CA ALA A 130 14.43 -11.87 0.35
C ALA A 130 14.24 -12.62 -0.98
N PRO A 131 15.10 -13.60 -1.34
CA PRO A 131 14.98 -14.36 -2.59
C PRO A 131 13.67 -15.14 -2.76
N TRP A 132 13.01 -15.48 -1.64
CA TRP A 132 11.73 -16.19 -1.63
C TRP A 132 10.51 -15.26 -1.62
N ASP A 133 10.72 -13.96 -1.48
CA ASP A 133 9.64 -12.97 -1.51
C ASP A 133 9.45 -12.44 -2.92
N ILE A 134 8.19 -12.24 -3.29
CA ILE A 134 7.86 -11.42 -4.46
C ILE A 134 8.06 -9.96 -4.04
N VAL A 135 8.98 -9.25 -4.70
CA VAL A 135 9.25 -7.83 -4.41
C VAL A 135 8.65 -6.97 -5.51
N VAL A 136 7.73 -6.07 -5.16
CA VAL A 136 6.95 -5.27 -6.12
C VAL A 136 7.34 -3.80 -6.09
N GLY A 137 7.66 -3.29 -7.28
CA GLY A 137 7.86 -1.86 -7.55
C GLY A 137 6.57 -1.13 -7.93
N VAL A 138 6.65 0.19 -7.97
CA VAL A 138 5.53 1.06 -8.38
C VAL A 138 5.77 1.62 -9.79
N THR A 139 4.70 1.65 -10.59
CA THR A 139 4.66 2.35 -11.88
C THR A 139 3.38 3.17 -12.00
N ILE A 140 3.33 4.05 -12.99
CA ILE A 140 2.14 4.86 -13.30
C ILE A 140 1.28 4.15 -14.34
N THR A 141 -0.03 4.36 -14.24
CA THR A 141 -1.00 3.94 -15.27
C THR A 141 -1.25 5.07 -16.26
N ASP A 142 -2.05 4.80 -17.29
CA ASP A 142 -2.53 5.78 -18.27
C ASP A 142 -3.43 6.86 -17.63
N ARG A 143 -4.18 6.52 -16.58
CA ARG A 143 -5.08 7.43 -15.89
C ARG A 143 -4.32 8.54 -15.15
N ARG A 144 -4.59 9.79 -15.51
CA ARG A 144 -4.07 10.99 -14.84
C ARG A 144 -5.19 11.86 -14.29
N ILE A 145 -5.14 12.14 -12.98
CA ILE A 145 -5.99 13.17 -12.36
C ILE A 145 -5.27 14.51 -12.54
N ARG A 146 -5.94 15.47 -13.18
CA ARG A 146 -5.38 16.80 -13.49
C ARG A 146 -6.20 17.89 -12.80
N ALA A 147 -5.51 18.88 -12.25
CA ALA A 147 -6.14 20.11 -11.78
C ALA A 147 -5.96 21.18 -12.85
N THR A 148 -7.06 21.75 -13.33
CA THR A 148 -7.05 22.84 -14.32
C THR A 148 -7.19 24.17 -13.58
N VAL A 149 -6.19 25.03 -13.71
CA VAL A 149 -6.21 26.40 -13.20
C VAL A 149 -6.59 27.32 -14.35
N THR A 150 -7.67 28.08 -14.19
CA THR A 150 -8.08 29.12 -15.14
C THR A 150 -7.70 30.48 -14.57
N LEU A 151 -6.85 31.22 -15.27
CA LEU A 151 -6.47 32.58 -14.91
C LEU A 151 -7.59 33.56 -15.29
N SER A 152 -7.59 34.75 -14.67
CA SER A 152 -8.52 35.84 -14.98
C SER A 152 -8.45 36.34 -16.44
N ASN A 153 -7.33 36.07 -17.13
CA ASN A 153 -7.17 36.35 -18.56
C ASN A 153 -7.67 35.21 -19.47
N GLY A 154 -8.40 34.22 -18.93
CA GLY A 154 -8.96 33.08 -19.67
C GLY A 154 -7.96 31.97 -20.01
N LYS A 155 -6.66 32.14 -19.75
CA LYS A 155 -5.67 31.09 -20.00
C LYS A 155 -5.84 29.95 -19.00
N GLN A 156 -5.80 28.73 -19.50
CA GLN A 156 -5.90 27.52 -18.68
C GLN A 156 -4.56 26.78 -18.63
N PHE A 157 -4.21 26.30 -17.44
CA PHE A 157 -3.02 25.49 -17.19
C PHE A 157 -3.41 24.21 -16.47
N GLN A 158 -2.90 23.07 -16.96
CA GLN A 158 -3.12 21.78 -16.32
C GLN A 158 -1.91 21.41 -15.46
N GLY A 159 -2.14 21.26 -14.15
CA GLY A 159 -1.15 20.80 -13.18
C GLY A 159 -1.42 19.38 -12.71
N GLY A 160 -0.38 18.70 -12.20
CA GLY A 160 -0.46 17.38 -11.59
C GLY A 160 -0.70 17.42 -10.09
N LYS A 161 -1.63 18.25 -9.61
CA LYS A 161 -1.92 18.36 -8.17
C LYS A 161 -3.28 17.76 -7.81
N TRP A 162 -3.29 17.04 -6.70
CA TRP A 162 -4.49 16.53 -6.05
C TRP A 162 -5.10 17.65 -5.20
N GLN A 163 -6.31 18.11 -5.52
CA GLN A 163 -7.08 19.02 -4.66
C GLN A 163 -8.43 18.37 -4.37
N SER A 164 -8.71 18.11 -3.08
CA SER A 164 -10.06 17.79 -2.63
C SER A 164 -10.84 19.10 -2.62
N THR A 165 -11.76 19.27 -3.56
CA THR A 165 -12.71 20.38 -3.52
C THR A 165 -13.69 20.15 -2.37
N GLN A 166 -13.33 20.54 -1.15
CA GLN A 166 -14.34 20.94 -0.17
C GLN A 166 -14.64 22.42 -0.46
N GLN A 167 -15.64 22.65 -1.31
CA GLN A 167 -16.38 23.90 -1.28
C GLN A 167 -17.19 23.91 0.01
N HIS A 168 -16.62 24.43 1.09
CA HIS A 168 -17.44 25.05 2.12
C HIS A 168 -17.88 26.40 1.54
N SER A 169 -19.12 26.43 1.06
CA SER A 169 -19.86 27.66 0.86
C SER A 169 -20.55 28.03 2.19
N TYR A 170 -20.45 29.32 2.51
CA TYR A 170 -20.88 30.07 3.69
C TYR A 170 -19.88 30.14 4.84
#